data_AF-A0A635NR29-F1
#
_entry.id   AF-A0A635NR29-F1
#
_cell.length_a   1.000
_cell.length_b   1.000
_cell.length_c   1.000
_cell.angle_alpha   90.00
_cell.angle_beta   90.00
_cell.angle_gamma   90.00
#
_symmetry.space_group_name_H-M   'P 1'
#
loop_
_entity.id
_entity.type
_entity.pdbx_description
1 polymer ?
#
loop_
_entity_poly.entity_id
_entity_poly.type
_entity_poly.pdbx_seq_one_letter_code
_entity_poly.pdbx_strand_id
1 'polypeptide(L)'
;LAASVSVSLGLIGTFQGLTAMVSSIAKSMGGSSDMAEKMNSMLNAISAALSAMSYAFLTSILGVAVSVLLMLSLNFWKFYFKERNSGLSVNRQCRNIHVQFDKNALETLSKIDDHLTSLNYFLKKQSEVDCKTIDLQQKILSSILKIEKNIVLIHGDVEKIELSYKKEIEHIRFHVSNFKNKIHKVLEQFIK
;
A
#
# COMPACT_ATOMS: atom_id res chain seq x y z
N LEU A 1 -9.53 -21.23 28.64
CA LEU A 1 -9.50 -19.88 29.24
C LEU A 1 -9.29 -18.81 28.16
N ALA A 2 -8.18 -18.81 27.42
CA ALA A 2 -7.96 -17.80 26.36
C ALA A 2 -9.04 -17.81 25.26
N ALA A 3 -9.42 -18.99 24.76
CA ALA A 3 -10.47 -19.13 23.75
C ALA A 3 -11.85 -18.62 24.23
N SER A 4 -12.24 -18.95 25.47
CA SER A 4 -13.51 -18.47 26.05
C SER A 4 -13.52 -16.96 26.26
N VAL A 5 -12.40 -16.38 26.71
CA VAL A 5 -12.26 -14.91 26.88
C VAL A 5 -12.32 -14.19 25.54
N SER A 6 -11.75 -14.76 24.47
CA SER A 6 -11.84 -14.19 23.11
C SER A 6 -13.27 -14.03 22.63
N VAL A 7 -14.13 -15.03 22.87
CA VAL A 7 -15.57 -14.92 22.54
C VAL A 7 -16.24 -13.84 23.38
N SER A 8 -15.97 -13.79 24.69
CA SER A 8 -16.52 -12.76 25.57
C SER A 8 -16.11 -11.35 25.17
N LEU A 9 -14.86 -11.13 24.74
CA LEU A 9 -14.39 -9.84 24.22
C LEU A 9 -15.11 -9.46 22.92
N GLY A 10 -15.37 -10.42 22.03
CA GLY A 10 -16.19 -10.20 20.84
C GLY A 10 -17.61 -9.74 21.19
N LEU A 11 -18.25 -10.39 22.18
CA LEU A 11 -19.59 -10.01 22.66
C LEU A 11 -19.64 -8.62 23.29
N ILE A 12 -18.59 -8.20 24.00
CA ILE A 12 -18.46 -6.83 24.52
C ILE A 12 -18.39 -5.82 23.37
N GLY A 13 -17.62 -6.12 22.31
CA GLY A 13 -17.58 -5.30 21.10
C GLY A 13 -18.95 -5.17 20.43
N THR A 14 -19.71 -6.26 20.36
CA THR A 14 -21.09 -6.26 19.85
C THR A 14 -22.01 -5.39 20.72
N PHE A 15 -21.92 -5.50 22.04
CA PHE A 15 -22.68 -4.67 22.97
C PHE A 15 -22.39 -3.18 22.78
N GLN A 16 -21.12 -2.82 22.61
CA GLN A 16 -20.71 -1.44 22.34
C GLN A 16 -21.26 -0.93 21.00
N GLY A 17 -21.16 -1.73 19.93
CA GLY A 17 -21.68 -1.36 18.62
C GLY A 17 -23.21 -1.21 18.58
N LEU A 18 -23.95 -2.10 19.25
CA LEU A 18 -25.41 -1.97 19.39
C LEU A 18 -25.80 -0.74 20.21
N THR A 19 -25.05 -0.42 21.27
CA THR A 19 -25.27 0.81 22.05
C THR A 19 -25.10 2.07 21.20
N ALA A 20 -24.05 2.11 20.36
CA ALA A 20 -23.81 3.21 19.43
C ALA A 20 -24.91 3.30 18.35
N MET A 21 -25.41 2.17 17.86
CA MET A 21 -26.53 2.12 16.93
C MET A 21 -27.80 2.77 17.52
N VAL A 22 -28.18 2.38 18.74
CA VAL A 22 -29.34 2.94 19.45
C VAL A 22 -29.17 4.44 19.67
N SER A 23 -27.95 4.89 20.03
CA SER A 23 -27.66 6.33 20.19
C SER A 23 -27.84 7.12 18.89
N SER A 24 -27.38 6.59 17.75
CA SER A 24 -27.54 7.23 16.44
C SER A 24 -29.01 7.35 16.02
N ILE A 25 -29.82 6.32 16.27
CA ILE A 25 -31.26 6.35 16.00
C ILE A 25 -31.97 7.36 16.90
N ALA A 26 -31.67 7.36 18.20
CA ALA A 26 -32.24 8.31 19.16
C ALA A 26 -31.95 9.77 18.77
N LYS A 27 -30.74 10.05 18.26
CA LYS A 27 -30.36 11.38 17.74
C LYS A 27 -31.17 11.78 16.51
N SER A 28 -31.50 10.84 15.64
CA SER A 28 -32.35 11.08 14.46
C SER A 28 -33.76 11.54 14.81
N MET A 29 -34.30 11.04 15.93
CA MET A 29 -35.68 11.27 16.35
C MET A 29 -35.85 12.61 17.07
N GLY A 30 -34.77 13.26 17.49
CA GLY A 30 -34.77 14.48 18.30
C GLY A 30 -34.62 15.81 17.54
N GLY A 31 -34.74 15.86 16.21
CA GLY A 31 -34.37 17.02 15.39
C GLY A 31 -35.48 17.58 14.47
N SER A 32 -35.74 18.89 14.64
CA SER A 32 -36.39 19.94 13.81
C SER A 32 -37.63 19.64 12.93
N SER A 33 -38.41 20.70 12.68
CA SER A 33 -39.69 20.69 11.94
C SER A 33 -39.55 20.81 10.41
N ASP A 34 -38.32 21.01 9.90
CA ASP A 34 -38.07 21.21 8.48
C ASP A 34 -37.80 19.87 7.76
N MET A 35 -38.50 19.62 6.65
CA MET A 35 -38.53 18.30 6.00
C MET A 35 -37.19 17.92 5.37
N ALA A 36 -36.46 18.89 4.81
CA ALA A 36 -35.15 18.67 4.20
C ALA A 36 -34.08 18.32 5.25
N GLU A 37 -34.13 19.01 6.39
CA GLU A 37 -33.21 18.81 7.52
C GLU A 37 -33.47 17.48 8.23
N LYS A 38 -34.74 17.10 8.33
CA LYS A 38 -35.17 15.80 8.86
C LYS A 38 -34.76 14.63 7.96
N MET A 39 -34.83 14.79 6.64
CA MET A 39 -34.36 13.76 5.68
C MET A 39 -32.85 13.57 5.78
N ASN A 40 -32.08 14.66 5.89
CA ASN A 40 -30.62 14.59 6.06
C ASN A 40 -30.22 13.97 7.42
N SER A 41 -30.90 14.35 8.51
CA SER A 41 -30.71 13.76 9.84
C SER A 41 -30.99 12.25 9.85
N MET A 42 -32.05 11.83 9.16
CA MET A 42 -32.41 10.42 9.01
C MET A 42 -31.37 9.62 8.22
N LEU A 43 -30.90 10.14 7.09
CA LEU A 43 -29.85 9.48 6.30
C LEU A 43 -28.54 9.34 7.10
N ASN A 44 -28.16 10.38 7.84
CA ASN A 44 -26.97 10.36 8.69
C ASN A 44 -27.11 9.37 9.84
N ALA A 45 -28.28 9.28 10.46
CA ALA A 45 -28.53 8.31 11.52
C ALA A 45 -28.55 6.86 11.02
N ILE A 46 -29.12 6.60 9.84
CA ILE A 46 -29.09 5.27 9.21
C ILE A 46 -27.65 4.89 8.87
N SER A 47 -26.89 5.81 8.26
CA SER A 47 -25.47 5.57 7.94
C SER A 47 -24.65 5.28 9.20
N ALA A 48 -24.84 6.07 10.26
CA ALA A 48 -24.17 5.87 11.53
C ALA A 48 -24.60 4.56 12.24
N ALA A 49 -25.88 4.20 12.17
CA ALA A 49 -26.40 2.95 12.70
C ALA A 49 -25.85 1.73 11.94
N LEU A 50 -25.78 1.79 10.61
CA LEU A 50 -25.18 0.75 9.76
C LEU A 50 -23.70 0.55 10.05
N SER A 51 -22.94 1.64 10.22
CA SER A 51 -21.53 1.59 10.59
C SER A 51 -21.33 0.95 11.97
N ALA A 52 -22.13 1.35 12.96
CA ALA A 52 -22.09 0.79 14.31
C ALA A 52 -22.49 -0.70 14.35
N MET A 53 -23.48 -1.10 13.54
CA MET A 53 -23.89 -2.49 13.37
C MET A 53 -22.79 -3.33 12.69
N SER A 54 -22.13 -2.79 11.66
CA SER A 54 -21.00 -3.44 11.00
C SER A 54 -19.84 -3.69 11.96
N TYR A 55 -19.50 -2.71 12.81
CA TYR A 55 -18.52 -2.88 13.87
C TYR A 55 -18.93 -3.96 14.90
N ALA A 56 -20.20 -3.98 15.29
CA ALA A 56 -20.74 -5.00 16.20
C ALA A 56 -20.63 -6.42 15.64
N PHE A 57 -20.88 -6.60 14.35
CA PHE A 57 -20.73 -7.88 13.66
C PHE A 57 -19.28 -8.28 13.48
N LEU A 58 -18.42 -7.35 13.08
CA LEU A 58 -17.00 -7.62 12.86
C LEU A 58 -16.32 -8.12 14.14
N THR A 59 -16.60 -7.47 15.27
CA THR A 59 -16.07 -7.87 16.58
C THR A 59 -16.58 -9.24 17.03
N SER A 60 -17.83 -9.59 16.72
CA SER A 60 -18.39 -10.93 16.97
C SER A 60 -17.69 -12.01 16.15
N ILE A 61 -17.56 -11.80 14.83
CA ILE A 61 -16.89 -12.75 13.92
C ILE A 61 -15.42 -12.92 14.32
N LEU A 62 -14.73 -11.81 14.61
CA LEU A 62 -13.33 -11.84 15.05
C LEU A 62 -13.16 -12.61 16.36
N GLY A 63 -14.02 -12.37 17.35
CA GLY A 63 -13.96 -13.04 18.66
C GLY A 63 -14.12 -14.57 18.55
N VAL A 64 -15.05 -15.02 17.70
CA VAL A 64 -15.25 -16.45 17.40
C VAL A 64 -14.10 -17.03 16.60
N ALA A 65 -13.63 -16.34 15.56
CA ALA A 65 -12.53 -16.80 14.71
C ALA A 65 -11.23 -17.02 15.52
N VAL A 66 -10.88 -16.05 16.36
CA VAL A 66 -9.70 -16.15 17.24
C VAL A 66 -9.86 -17.27 18.28
N SER A 67 -11.09 -17.48 18.79
CA SER A 67 -11.38 -18.59 19.71
C SER A 67 -11.15 -19.96 19.05
N VAL A 68 -11.65 -20.17 17.83
CA VAL A 68 -11.44 -21.41 17.08
C VAL A 68 -9.96 -21.63 16.76
N LEU A 69 -9.25 -20.58 16.31
CA LEU A 69 -7.82 -20.64 16.02
C LEU A 69 -7.00 -21.04 17.26
N LEU A 70 -7.30 -20.43 18.41
CA LEU A 70 -6.66 -20.77 19.68
C LEU A 70 -6.99 -22.19 20.13
N MET A 71 -8.21 -22.65 19.94
CA MET A 71 -8.61 -24.01 20.28
C MET A 71 -7.86 -25.04 19.45
N LEU A 72 -7.72 -24.82 18.13
CA LEU A 72 -6.89 -25.66 17.25
C LEU A 72 -5.42 -25.64 17.66
N SER A 73 -4.87 -24.45 17.95
CA SER A 73 -3.47 -24.29 18.34
C SER A 73 -3.16 -25.01 19.66
N LEU A 74 -4.04 -24.88 20.65
CA LEU A 74 -3.90 -25.57 21.94
C LEU A 74 -4.10 -27.08 21.80
N ASN A 75 -5.00 -27.52 20.92
CA ASN A 75 -5.19 -28.94 20.63
C ASN A 75 -3.94 -29.54 19.97
N PHE A 76 -3.38 -28.85 18.96
CA PHE A 76 -2.12 -29.22 18.33
C PHE A 76 -0.97 -29.30 19.33
N TRP A 77 -0.81 -28.28 20.18
CA TRP A 77 0.21 -28.28 21.22
C TRP A 77 0.02 -29.43 22.21
N LYS A 78 -1.23 -29.70 22.63
CA LYS A 78 -1.56 -30.82 23.50
C LYS A 78 -1.19 -32.15 22.84
N PHE A 79 -1.49 -32.36 21.56
CA PHE A 79 -1.11 -33.58 20.85
C PHE A 79 0.41 -33.72 20.75
N TYR A 80 1.09 -32.71 20.21
CA TYR A 80 2.54 -32.74 19.96
C TYR A 80 3.40 -32.88 21.23
N PHE A 81 2.96 -32.31 22.36
CA PHE A 81 3.71 -32.39 23.63
C PHE A 81 3.21 -33.50 24.58
N LYS A 82 2.03 -34.09 24.36
CA LYS A 82 1.52 -35.19 25.21
C LYS A 82 2.33 -36.48 25.01
N GLU A 83 2.85 -36.74 23.80
CA GLU A 83 3.77 -37.86 23.56
C GLU A 83 5.08 -37.78 24.37
N ARG A 84 5.51 -36.57 24.79
CA ARG A 84 6.76 -36.41 25.57
C ARG A 84 6.60 -36.65 27.07
N ASN A 85 5.38 -36.56 27.61
CA ASN A 85 5.14 -36.61 29.06
C ASN A 85 4.40 -37.87 29.53
N SER A 86 3.84 -38.71 28.65
CA SER A 86 3.24 -40.01 29.04
C SER A 86 4.28 -41.14 29.18
N GLY A 87 5.47 -40.82 29.70
CA GLY A 87 6.62 -41.73 29.82
C GLY A 87 7.32 -41.70 31.18
N LEU A 88 6.58 -41.46 32.28
CA LEU A 88 7.13 -41.52 33.65
C LEU A 88 6.47 -42.60 34.53
N SER A 89 6.33 -43.81 33.97
CA SER A 89 6.22 -45.03 34.78
C SER A 89 6.69 -46.27 34.01
N VAL A 90 7.90 -46.22 33.42
CA VAL A 90 8.57 -47.44 32.97
C VAL A 90 10.06 -47.36 33.31
N ASN A 91 10.47 -48.30 34.14
CA ASN A 91 11.83 -48.81 34.31
C ASN A 91 12.69 -48.57 33.05
N ARG A 92 13.62 -47.61 33.10
CA ARG A 92 14.61 -47.38 32.03
C ARG A 92 15.63 -48.51 32.04
N GLN A 93 15.26 -49.64 31.44
CA GLN A 93 16.24 -50.36 30.63
C GLN A 93 16.43 -49.56 29.34
N CYS A 94 17.64 -49.04 29.15
CA CYS A 94 18.10 -48.49 27.88
C CYS A 94 17.99 -49.57 26.80
N ARG A 95 16.82 -49.66 26.15
CA ARG A 95 16.72 -50.31 24.86
C ARG A 95 17.33 -49.33 23.86
N ASN A 96 18.56 -49.61 23.44
CA ASN A 96 19.14 -48.98 22.26
C ASN A 96 18.25 -49.35 21.06
N ILE A 97 17.26 -48.52 20.77
CA ILE A 97 16.48 -48.60 19.55
C ILE A 97 17.43 -48.14 18.44
N HIS A 98 18.12 -49.08 17.82
CA HIS A 98 18.83 -48.83 16.58
C HIS A 98 17.78 -48.71 15.48
N VAL A 99 17.29 -47.48 15.26
CA VAL A 99 16.39 -47.16 14.14
C VAL A 99 17.19 -47.35 12.85
N GLN A 100 17.04 -48.51 12.21
CA GLN A 100 17.49 -48.67 10.83
C GLN A 100 16.52 -47.91 9.94
N PHE A 101 16.93 -46.72 9.51
CA PHE A 101 16.23 -46.00 8.45
C PHE A 101 16.31 -46.83 7.17
N ASP A 102 15.17 -47.02 6.51
CA ASP A 102 15.10 -47.70 5.22
C ASP A 102 16.06 -47.02 4.23
N LYS A 103 16.88 -47.80 3.53
CA LYS A 103 17.92 -47.29 2.62
C LYS A 103 17.31 -46.41 1.53
N ASN A 104 16.10 -46.73 1.11
CA ASN A 104 15.34 -45.96 0.13
C ASN A 104 14.96 -44.57 0.65
N ALA A 105 14.60 -44.46 1.93
CA ALA A 105 14.32 -43.18 2.58
C ALA A 105 15.59 -42.33 2.68
N LEU A 106 16.73 -42.94 2.99
CA LEU A 106 18.02 -42.26 3.05
C LEU A 106 18.47 -41.74 1.67
N GLU A 107 18.29 -42.54 0.62
CA GLU A 107 18.60 -42.14 -0.76
C GLU A 107 17.69 -41.00 -1.24
N THR A 108 16.40 -41.04 -0.89
CA THR A 108 15.45 -39.98 -1.22
C THR A 108 15.80 -38.68 -0.50
N LEU A 109 16.19 -38.75 0.78
CA LEU A 109 16.66 -37.58 1.53
C LEU A 109 17.94 -36.99 0.95
N SER A 110 18.89 -37.84 0.51
CA SER A 110 20.11 -37.38 -0.18
C SER A 110 19.79 -36.64 -1.48
N LYS A 111 18.87 -37.17 -2.30
CA LYS A 111 18.43 -36.50 -3.54
C LYS A 111 17.76 -35.16 -3.25
N ILE A 112 16.94 -35.09 -2.20
CA ILE A 112 16.30 -33.83 -1.78
C ILE A 112 17.37 -32.82 -1.35
N ASP A 113 18.40 -33.24 -0.62
CA ASP A 113 19.50 -32.38 -0.19
C ASP A 113 20.30 -31.83 -1.37
N ASP A 114 20.58 -32.67 -2.37
CA ASP A 114 21.22 -32.26 -3.62
C ASP A 114 20.36 -31.22 -4.39
N HIS A 115 19.04 -31.46 -4.46
CA HIS A 115 18.11 -30.53 -5.08
C HIS A 115 18.02 -29.19 -4.34
N LEU A 116 18.00 -29.20 -3.00
CA LEU A 116 18.00 -27.99 -2.20
C LEU A 116 19.30 -27.20 -2.38
N THR A 117 20.44 -27.89 -2.47
CA THR A 117 21.75 -27.28 -2.72
C THR A 117 21.78 -26.63 -4.10
N SER A 118 21.29 -27.33 -5.13
CA SER A 118 21.18 -26.78 -6.49
C SER A 118 20.24 -25.56 -6.53
N LEU A 119 19.09 -25.63 -5.86
CA LEU A 119 18.11 -24.54 -5.83
C LEU A 119 18.71 -23.30 -5.15
N ASN A 120 19.42 -23.49 -4.03
CA ASN A 120 20.11 -22.41 -3.34
C ASN A 120 21.18 -21.74 -4.24
N TYR A 121 21.94 -22.54 -5.00
CA TYR A 121 22.87 -22.01 -5.99
C TYR A 121 22.16 -21.17 -7.07
N PHE A 122 21.04 -21.65 -7.61
CA PHE A 122 20.24 -20.90 -8.59
C PHE A 122 19.68 -19.59 -8.01
N LEU A 123 19.12 -19.62 -6.80
CA LEU A 123 18.61 -18.42 -6.14
C LEU A 123 19.71 -17.38 -5.90
N LYS A 124 20.90 -17.82 -5.50
CA LYS A 124 22.05 -16.93 -5.33
C LYS A 124 22.46 -16.27 -6.65
N LYS A 125 22.52 -17.05 -7.73
CA LYS A 125 22.82 -16.52 -9.07
C LYS A 125 21.74 -15.56 -9.57
N GLN A 126 20.46 -15.87 -9.33
CA GLN A 126 19.35 -15.00 -9.68
C GLN A 126 19.42 -13.67 -8.91
N SER A 127 19.68 -13.71 -7.60
CA SER A 127 19.86 -12.51 -6.79
C SER A 127 21.02 -11.62 -7.27
N GLU A 128 22.12 -12.21 -7.73
CA GLU A 128 23.24 -11.46 -8.31
C GLU A 128 22.84 -10.75 -9.62
N VAL A 129 22.07 -11.42 -10.47
CA VAL A 129 21.54 -10.83 -11.72
C VAL A 129 20.57 -9.68 -11.41
N ASP A 130 19.68 -9.86 -10.44
CA ASP A 130 18.72 -8.83 -10.02
C ASP A 130 19.45 -7.59 -9.49
N CYS A 131 20.50 -7.78 -8.67
CA CYS A 131 21.32 -6.69 -8.15
C CYS A 131 22.02 -5.90 -9.27
N LYS A 132 22.60 -6.59 -10.26
CA LYS A 132 23.20 -5.94 -11.45
C LYS A 132 22.15 -5.17 -12.26
N THR A 133 20.94 -5.72 -12.38
CA THR A 133 19.83 -5.07 -13.09
C THR A 133 19.41 -3.79 -12.39
N ILE A 134 19.31 -3.80 -11.06
CA ILE A 134 18.98 -2.62 -10.25
C ILE A 134 20.06 -1.53 -10.39
N ASP A 135 21.35 -1.89 -10.34
CA ASP A 135 22.45 -0.92 -10.52
C ASP A 135 22.41 -0.27 -11.91
N LEU A 136 22.16 -1.06 -12.96
CA LEU A 136 21.98 -0.53 -14.32
C LEU A 136 20.77 0.41 -14.41
N GLN A 137 19.63 0.03 -13.81
CA GLN A 137 18.45 0.88 -13.76
C GLN A 137 18.73 2.21 -13.03
N GLN A 138 19.45 2.19 -11.92
CA GLN A 138 19.85 3.41 -11.20
C GLN A 138 20.75 4.32 -12.05
N LYS A 139 21.72 3.75 -12.78
CA LYS A 139 22.57 4.51 -13.71
C LYS A 139 21.76 5.15 -14.83
N ILE A 140 20.78 4.44 -15.39
CA ILE A 140 19.86 4.97 -16.40
C ILE A 140 19.04 6.11 -15.84
N LEU A 141 18.43 5.96 -14.65
CA LEU A 141 17.65 7.02 -14.00
C LEU A 141 18.50 8.28 -13.76
N SER A 142 19.74 8.12 -13.30
CA SER A 142 20.65 9.25 -13.11
C SER A 142 20.97 9.99 -14.41
N SER A 143 21.06 9.27 -15.52
CA SER A 143 21.28 9.84 -16.85
C SER A 143 20.04 10.57 -17.35
N ILE A 144 18.84 10.00 -17.14
CA ILE A 144 17.57 10.63 -17.49
C ILE A 144 17.37 11.94 -16.73
N LEU A 145 17.67 11.97 -15.42
CA LEU A 145 17.59 13.19 -14.61
C LEU A 145 18.55 14.28 -15.09
N LYS A 146 19.75 13.91 -15.56
CA LYS A 146 20.69 14.88 -16.17
C LYS A 146 20.14 15.42 -17.48
N ILE A 147 19.55 14.58 -18.32
CA ILE A 147 18.92 14.99 -19.58
C ILE A 147 17.75 15.95 -19.29
N GLU A 148 16.90 15.63 -18.32
CA GLU A 148 15.79 16.49 -17.90
C GLU A 148 16.26 17.88 -17.50
N LYS A 149 17.29 17.97 -16.65
CA LYS A 149 17.90 19.26 -16.27
C LYS A 149 18.42 20.04 -17.46
N ASN A 150 19.07 19.36 -18.41
CA ASN A 150 19.58 20.00 -19.63
C ASN A 150 18.43 20.51 -20.50
N ILE A 151 17.32 19.77 -20.62
CA ILE A 151 16.13 20.20 -21.36
C ILE A 151 15.53 21.46 -20.74
N VAL A 152 15.45 21.55 -19.41
CA VAL A 152 14.94 22.74 -18.72
C VAL A 152 15.81 23.97 -19.00
N LEU A 153 17.14 23.81 -18.98
CA LEU A 153 18.06 24.89 -19.30
C LEU A 153 17.89 25.36 -20.76
N ILE A 154 17.83 24.42 -21.70
CA ILE A 154 17.62 24.72 -23.12
C ILE A 154 16.28 25.44 -23.31
N HIS A 155 15.22 25.00 -22.64
CA HIS A 155 13.91 25.63 -22.73
C HIS A 155 13.94 27.09 -22.28
N GLY A 156 14.59 27.37 -21.15
CA GLY A 156 14.76 28.74 -20.66
C GLY A 156 15.60 29.62 -21.59
N ASP A 157 16.61 29.07 -22.26
CA ASP A 157 17.40 29.83 -23.23
C ASP A 157 16.65 30.09 -24.53
N VAL A 158 15.83 29.15 -24.99
CA VAL A 158 14.92 29.36 -26.13
C VAL A 158 13.92 30.48 -25.85
N GLU A 159 13.34 30.52 -24.64
CA GLU A 159 12.40 31.56 -24.24
C GLU A 159 13.06 32.96 -24.22
N LYS A 160 14.31 33.05 -23.73
CA LYS A 160 15.08 34.31 -23.78
C LYS A 160 15.36 34.76 -25.22
N ILE A 161 15.71 33.82 -26.09
CA ILE A 161 15.97 34.10 -27.52
C ILE A 161 14.70 34.64 -28.18
N GLU A 162 13.55 34.02 -27.95
CA GLU A 162 12.26 34.46 -28.50
C GLU A 162 11.90 35.89 -28.02
N LEU A 163 12.11 36.18 -26.74
CA LEU A 163 11.94 37.52 -26.19
C LEU A 163 12.89 38.55 -26.83
N SER A 164 14.14 38.17 -27.11
CA SER A 164 15.10 39.04 -27.78
C SER A 164 14.67 39.36 -29.22
N TYR A 165 14.30 38.34 -30.00
CA TYR A 165 13.79 38.54 -31.36
C TYR A 165 12.54 39.42 -31.39
N LYS A 166 11.61 39.23 -30.44
CA LYS A 166 10.40 40.06 -30.36
C LYS A 166 10.74 41.54 -30.09
N LYS A 167 11.72 41.81 -29.23
CA LYS A 167 12.20 43.18 -28.97
C LYS A 167 12.87 43.81 -30.19
N GLU A 168 13.68 43.04 -30.93
CA GLU A 168 14.31 43.53 -32.15
C GLU A 168 13.29 43.86 -33.24
N ILE A 169 12.28 43.00 -33.43
CA ILE A 169 11.19 43.25 -34.39
C ILE A 169 10.41 44.52 -34.01
N GLU A 170 10.10 44.73 -32.74
CA GLU A 170 9.47 45.95 -32.24
C GLU A 170 10.33 47.20 -32.53
N HIS A 171 11.64 47.11 -32.30
CA HIS A 171 12.57 48.20 -32.59
C HIS A 171 12.64 48.51 -34.09
N ILE A 172 12.72 47.49 -34.96
CA ILE A 172 12.69 47.67 -36.41
C ILE A 172 11.36 48.28 -36.86
N ARG A 173 10.22 47.78 -36.34
CA ARG A 173 8.89 48.30 -36.63
C ARG A 173 8.78 49.79 -36.27
N PHE A 174 9.33 50.17 -35.11
CA PHE A 174 9.38 51.57 -34.69
C PHE A 174 10.16 52.43 -35.69
N HIS A 175 11.37 52.02 -36.09
CA HIS A 175 12.18 52.75 -37.07
C HIS A 175 11.49 52.87 -38.44
N VAL A 176 10.86 51.80 -38.93
CA VAL A 176 10.12 51.80 -40.20
C VAL A 176 8.93 52.77 -40.13
N SER A 177 8.17 52.76 -39.03
CA SER A 177 7.06 53.68 -38.82
C SER A 177 7.53 55.14 -38.80
N ASN A 178 8.65 55.41 -38.11
CA ASN A 178 9.22 56.75 -38.01
C ASN A 178 9.73 57.25 -39.37
N PHE A 179 10.35 56.37 -40.16
CA PHE A 179 10.79 56.66 -41.52
C PHE A 179 9.60 56.95 -42.45
N LYS A 180 8.55 56.13 -42.40
CA LYS A 180 7.30 56.37 -43.13
C LYS A 180 6.71 57.74 -42.82
N ASN A 181 6.66 58.12 -41.54
CA ASN A 181 6.15 59.42 -41.11
C ASN A 181 7.02 60.58 -41.61
N LYS A 182 8.35 60.42 -41.65
CA LYS A 182 9.25 61.42 -42.24
C LYS A 182 9.02 61.59 -43.74
N ILE A 183 8.90 60.51 -44.50
CA ILE A 183 8.59 60.58 -45.94
C ILE A 183 7.26 61.28 -46.18
N HIS A 184 6.23 60.94 -45.40
CA HIS A 184 4.92 61.56 -45.53
C HIS A 184 4.98 63.07 -45.33
N LYS A 185 5.68 63.54 -44.30
CA LYS A 185 5.89 64.98 -44.06
C LYS A 185 6.64 65.68 -45.19
N VAL A 186 7.64 65.03 -45.79
CA VAL A 186 8.38 65.60 -46.93
C VAL A 186 7.49 65.69 -48.17
N LEU A 187 6.67 64.67 -48.45
CA LEU A 187 5.69 64.69 -49.54
C LEU A 187 4.64 65.80 -49.36
N GLU A 188 4.13 65.99 -48.14
CA GLU A 188 3.22 67.10 -47.83
C GLU A 188 3.84 68.48 -48.06
N GLN A 189 5.16 68.62 -47.86
CA GLN A 189 5.89 69.86 -48.13
C GLN A 189 6.13 70.12 -49.62
N PHE A 190 6.21 69.07 -50.45
CA PHE A 190 6.40 69.20 -51.91
C PHE A 190 5.10 69.41 -52.69
N ILE A 191 3.95 69.08 -52.10
CA ILE A 191 2.61 69.21 -52.71
C ILE A 191 1.97 70.59 -52.41
N LYS A 192 2.60 71.40 -51.55
CA LYS A 192 2.24 72.81 -51.28
C LYS A 192 3.13 73.76 -52.04
#